data_AF-A0A401PRG8-F1
#
_entry.id   AF-A0A401PRG8-F1
#
_cell.length_a   1.000
_cell.length_b   1.000
_cell.length_c   1.000
_cell.angle_alpha   90.00
_cell.angle_beta   90.00
_cell.angle_gamma   90.00
#
_symmetry.space_group_name_H-M   'P 1'
#
loop_
_entity.id
_entity.type
_entity.pdbx_description
1 polymer ?
#
loop_
_entity_poly.entity_id
_entity_poly.type
_entity_poly.pdbx_seq_one_letter_code
_entity_poly.pdbx_strand_id
1 'polypeptide(L)'
;MTLLVSVLCARTNLEVTLTQPMIAARCPTDELSLTNCAVVNEKDFQTGQHVIVKTGPHHRFVFTVKSHTTVPPGSIAFSLPQRKWVGLSIGQEVE
;
A
#
# COMPACT_ATOMS: atom_id res chain seq x y z
N MET A 1 4.15 -3.94 -16.67
CA MET A 1 2.67 -3.85 -16.63
C MET A 1 2.18 -2.96 -15.47
N THR A 2 2.75 -3.05 -14.26
CA THR A 2 2.40 -2.19 -13.10
C THR A 2 2.67 -0.70 -13.31
N LEU A 3 3.76 -0.33 -13.99
CA LEU A 3 4.08 1.08 -14.32
C LEU A 3 3.01 1.77 -15.17
N LEU A 4 2.31 1.03 -16.05
CA LEU A 4 1.26 1.58 -16.90
C LEU A 4 0.02 1.91 -16.08
N VAL A 5 -0.28 1.12 -15.04
CA VAL A 5 -1.40 1.36 -14.12
C VAL A 5 -1.15 2.59 -13.25
N SER A 6 0.09 2.78 -12.76
CA SER A 6 0.46 3.99 -12.01
C SER A 6 0.30 5.28 -12.82
N VAL A 7 0.58 5.25 -14.13
CA VAL A 7 0.46 6.43 -15.02
C VAL A 7 -0.98 6.67 -15.49
N LEU A 8 -1.76 5.60 -15.72
CA LEU A 8 -3.15 5.71 -16.15
C LEU A 8 -4.09 6.11 -14.98
N CYS A 9 -3.82 5.63 -13.77
CA CYS A 9 -4.64 5.87 -12.58
C CYS A 9 -4.60 7.35 -12.14
N ALA A 10 -3.45 8.03 -12.28
CA ALA A 10 -3.33 9.47 -12.02
C ALA A 10 -4.22 10.36 -12.93
N ARG A 11 -4.84 9.81 -13.99
CA ARG A 11 -5.73 10.54 -14.91
C ARG A 11 -7.22 10.35 -14.61
N THR A 12 -7.60 9.38 -13.77
CA THR A 12 -9.01 9.08 -13.44
C THR A 12 -9.23 9.36 -11.96
N ASN A 13 -10.19 10.23 -11.63
CA ASN A 13 -10.60 10.67 -10.28
C ASN A 13 -11.12 9.56 -9.33
N LEU A 14 -10.53 8.36 -9.34
CA LEU A 14 -10.93 7.19 -8.53
C LEU A 14 -9.83 6.75 -7.54
N GLU A 15 -8.88 7.61 -7.20
CA GLU A 15 -7.86 7.31 -6.18
C GLU A 15 -8.44 7.49 -4.77
N VAL A 16 -8.55 6.39 -4.02
CA VAL A 16 -8.74 6.45 -2.58
C VAL A 16 -7.39 6.83 -1.97
N THR A 17 -7.17 8.13 -1.79
CA THR A 17 -6.10 8.59 -0.88
C THR A 17 -6.38 7.97 0.49
N LEU A 18 -5.35 7.50 1.21
CA LEU A 18 -5.57 7.03 2.58
C LEU A 18 -6.23 8.18 3.36
N THR A 19 -7.50 7.99 3.74
CA THR A 19 -8.28 9.02 4.43
C THR A 19 -7.98 9.04 5.93
N GLN A 20 -7.25 8.02 6.41
CA GLN A 20 -6.85 7.85 7.80
C GLN A 20 -5.39 7.39 7.85
N PRO A 21 -4.61 7.84 8.85
CA PRO A 21 -3.25 7.39 9.05
C PRO A 21 -3.23 5.88 9.31
N MET A 22 -2.28 5.18 8.69
CA MET A 22 -2.07 3.75 8.86
C MET A 22 -0.66 3.45 9.34
N ILE A 23 -0.47 2.32 9.99
CA ILE A 23 0.86 1.87 10.44
C ILE A 23 1.48 0.93 9.40
N ALA A 24 2.69 1.27 8.93
CA ALA A 24 3.47 0.43 8.04
C ALA A 24 3.89 -0.88 8.74
N ALA A 25 3.49 -2.01 8.19
CA ALA A 25 3.76 -3.33 8.75
C ALA A 25 4.65 -4.19 7.83
N ARG A 26 5.10 -5.32 8.36
CA ARG A 26 5.81 -6.34 7.57
C ARG A 26 4.79 -7.17 6.78
N CYS A 27 5.04 -7.40 5.49
CA CYS A 27 4.28 -8.37 4.71
C CYS A 27 4.21 -9.75 5.42
N PRO A 28 3.02 -10.36 5.55
CA PRO A 28 2.85 -11.55 6.39
C PRO A 28 3.47 -12.83 5.81
N THR A 29 3.56 -12.96 4.48
CA THR A 29 4.11 -14.16 3.83
C THR A 29 5.01 -13.81 2.64
N ASP A 30 5.89 -14.75 2.28
CA ASP A 30 6.77 -14.60 1.11
C ASP A 30 5.97 -14.64 -0.20
N GLU A 31 4.92 -15.47 -0.28
CA GLU A 31 4.02 -15.54 -1.43
C GLU A 31 3.38 -14.18 -1.72
N LEU A 32 2.88 -13.49 -0.69
CA LEU A 32 2.30 -12.16 -0.84
C LEU A 32 3.36 -11.11 -1.22
N SER A 33 4.60 -11.30 -0.77
CA SER A 33 5.72 -10.40 -1.12
C SER A 33 6.07 -10.43 -2.62
N LEU A 34 5.75 -11.52 -3.32
CA LEU A 34 5.95 -11.63 -4.78
C LEU A 34 4.86 -10.93 -5.59
N THR A 35 3.74 -10.55 -4.97
CA THR A 35 2.59 -9.96 -5.68
C THR A 35 2.75 -8.48 -6.01
N ASN A 36 3.74 -7.80 -5.41
CA ASN A 36 3.93 -6.35 -5.48
C ASN A 36 2.67 -5.54 -5.09
N CYS A 37 1.78 -6.12 -4.28
CA CYS A 37 0.65 -5.42 -3.68
C CYS A 37 1.01 -4.92 -2.28
N ALA A 38 0.36 -3.85 -1.83
CA ALA A 38 0.33 -3.53 -0.41
C ALA A 38 -0.73 -4.43 0.25
N VAL A 39 -0.39 -5.08 1.36
CA VAL A 39 -1.29 -6.04 2.01
C VAL A 39 -2.01 -5.36 3.16
N VAL A 40 -3.33 -5.45 3.20
CA VAL A 40 -4.20 -4.72 4.14
C VAL A 40 -5.23 -5.65 4.76
N ASN A 41 -5.95 -5.19 5.78
CA ASN A 41 -7.14 -5.89 6.25
C ASN A 41 -8.33 -5.59 5.33
N GLU A 42 -9.21 -6.57 5.15
CA GLU A 42 -10.45 -6.42 4.37
C GLU A 42 -11.43 -5.39 4.95
N LYS A 43 -11.31 -5.08 6.25
CA LYS A 43 -12.09 -4.03 6.91
C LYS A 43 -11.68 -2.62 6.48
N ASP A 44 -10.44 -2.44 6.04
CA ASP A 44 -9.91 -1.14 5.63
C ASP A 44 -10.08 -0.95 4.12
N PHE A 45 -9.65 -1.94 3.33
CA PHE A 45 -9.73 -1.89 1.87
C PHE A 45 -9.99 -3.27 1.25
N GLN A 46 -10.63 -3.26 0.09
CA GLN A 46 -10.93 -4.45 -0.70
C GLN A 46 -9.80 -4.74 -1.70
N THR A 47 -9.50 -6.02 -1.93
CA THR A 47 -8.49 -6.43 -2.92
C THR A 47 -8.78 -5.82 -4.30
N GLY A 48 -7.75 -5.29 -4.94
CA GLY A 48 -7.84 -4.69 -6.28
C GLY A 48 -8.06 -3.18 -6.28
N GLN A 49 -8.33 -2.56 -5.12
CA GLN A 49 -8.32 -1.10 -5.00
C GLN A 49 -6.89 -0.55 -5.17
N HIS A 50 -6.79 0.72 -5.57
CA HIS A 50 -5.53 1.45 -5.63
C HIS A 50 -5.52 2.55 -4.57
N VAL A 51 -4.42 2.64 -3.83
CA VAL A 51 -4.21 3.63 -2.77
C VAL A 51 -2.96 4.44 -3.04
N ILE A 52 -3.02 5.73 -2.70
CA ILE A 52 -1.84 6.59 -2.64
C ILE A 52 -1.30 6.55 -1.23
N VAL A 53 -0.03 6.17 -1.09
CA VAL A 53 0.73 6.20 0.16
C VAL A 53 1.68 7.38 0.12
N LYS A 54 1.54 8.29 1.07
CA LYS A 54 2.39 9.45 1.32
C LYS A 54 3.39 9.09 2.40
N THR A 55 4.67 9.20 2.07
CA THR A 55 5.78 8.96 3.03
C THR A 55 6.49 10.25 3.41
N GLY A 56 6.10 11.38 2.81
CA GLY A 56 6.58 12.73 3.10
C GLY A 56 5.89 13.77 2.20
N PRO A 57 6.21 15.07 2.35
CA PRO A 57 5.48 16.16 1.67
C PRO A 57 5.42 16.05 0.14
N HIS A 58 6.48 15.50 -0.47
CA HIS A 58 6.62 15.34 -1.92
C HIS A 58 6.75 13.88 -2.35
N HIS A 59 6.53 12.92 -1.45
CA HIS A 59 6.74 11.50 -1.70
C HIS A 59 5.40 10.78 -1.67
N ARG A 60 4.86 10.47 -2.86
CA ARG A 60 3.58 9.79 -3.06
C ARG A 60 3.78 8.58 -3.96
N PHE A 61 3.23 7.45 -3.55
CA PHE A 61 3.40 6.18 -4.26
C PHE A 61 2.06 5.47 -4.38
N VAL A 62 1.74 4.98 -5.57
CA VAL A 62 0.50 4.25 -5.82
C VAL A 62 0.75 2.76 -5.66
N PHE A 63 -0.09 2.10 -4.86
CA PHE A 63 -0.07 0.66 -4.67
C PHE A 63 -1.44 0.06 -4.99
N THR A 64 -1.45 -1.10 -5.63
CA THR A 64 -2.62 -1.98 -5.61
C THR A 64 -2.67 -2.68 -4.27
N VAL A 65 -3.85 -2.75 -3.65
CA VAL A 65 -4.04 -3.43 -2.37
C VAL A 65 -4.49 -4.87 -2.56
N LYS A 66 -4.06 -5.74 -1.65
CA LYS A 66 -4.53 -7.12 -1.50
C LYS A 66 -4.90 -7.36 -0.05
N SER A 67 -6.13 -7.78 0.22
CA SER A 67 -6.59 -8.06 1.57
C SER A 67 -6.02 -9.38 2.09
N HIS A 68 -5.68 -9.43 3.37
CA HIS A 68 -5.28 -10.63 4.07
C HIS A 68 -5.65 -10.54 5.55
N THR A 69 -6.29 -11.58 6.08
CA THR A 69 -6.88 -11.58 7.43
C THR A 69 -5.86 -11.47 8.56
N THR A 70 -4.60 -11.79 8.31
CA THR A 70 -3.52 -11.70 9.32
C THR A 70 -2.94 -10.29 9.47
N VAL A 71 -3.30 -9.35 8.59
CA VAL A 71 -2.90 -7.95 8.73
C VAL A 71 -3.89 -7.27 9.69
N PRO A 72 -3.44 -6.66 10.80
CA PRO A 72 -4.34 -5.93 11.69
C PRO A 72 -5.05 -4.76 10.98
N PRO A 73 -6.34 -4.48 11.29
CA PRO A 73 -7.00 -3.27 10.82
C PRO A 73 -6.23 -2.01 11.22
N GLY A 74 -6.20 -1.01 10.34
CA GLY A 74 -5.41 0.22 10.51
C GLY A 74 -3.90 0.06 10.22
N SER A 75 -3.50 -1.09 9.66
CA SER A 75 -2.11 -1.32 9.22
C SER A 75 -2.04 -1.71 7.75
N ILE A 76 -0.95 -1.30 7.12
CA ILE A 76 -0.67 -1.59 5.71
C ILE A 76 0.71 -2.23 5.61
N ALA A 77 0.74 -3.46 5.16
CA ALA A 77 1.92 -4.30 5.17
C ALA A 77 2.63 -4.25 3.82
N PHE A 78 3.94 -4.00 3.88
CA PHE A 78 4.80 -3.90 2.71
C PHE A 78 5.90 -4.96 2.75
N SER A 79 6.22 -5.50 1.58
CA SER A 79 7.39 -6.33 1.39
C SER A 79 8.69 -5.53 1.58
N LEU A 80 9.81 -6.22 1.80
CA LEU A 80 11.10 -5.55 1.95
C LEU A 80 11.49 -4.72 0.71
N PRO A 81 11.32 -5.20 -0.54
CA PRO A 81 11.60 -4.39 -1.72
C PRO A 81 10.78 -3.10 -1.79
N GLN A 82 9.47 -3.17 -1.49
CA GLN A 82 8.60 -2.00 -1.48
C GLN A 82 9.08 -0.97 -0.45
N ARG A 83 9.35 -1.38 0.79
CA ARG A 83 9.85 -0.49 1.85
C ARG A 83 11.16 0.20 1.49
N LYS A 84 12.11 -0.54 0.90
CA LYS A 84 13.38 0.04 0.43
C LYS A 84 13.18 1.04 -0.69
N TRP A 85 12.25 0.79 -1.60
CA TRP A 85 11.97 1.68 -2.72
C TRP A 85 11.35 3.00 -2.29
N VAL A 86 10.40 2.96 -1.34
CA VAL A 86 9.66 4.15 -0.89
C VAL A 86 10.22 4.80 0.38
N GLY A 87 11.27 4.23 0.97
CA GLY A 87 11.90 4.73 2.19
C GLY A 87 11.06 4.56 3.45
N LEU A 88 10.36 3.44 3.60
CA LEU A 88 9.50 3.16 4.76
C LEU A 88 10.15 2.28 5.82
N SER A 89 9.91 2.63 7.08
CA SER A 89 10.22 1.80 8.25
C SER A 89 8.99 1.05 8.76
N ILE A 90 9.18 -0.11 9.42
CA ILE A 90 8.06 -0.77 10.12
C ILE A 90 7.69 0.08 11.34
N GLY A 91 6.39 0.22 11.61
CA GLY A 91 5.87 1.04 12.70
C GLY A 91 5.73 2.53 12.34
N GLN A 92 6.16 2.92 11.14
CA GLN A 92 6.00 4.29 10.65
C GLN A 92 4.54 4.55 10.26
N GLU A 93 4.04 5.73 10.61
CA GLU A 93 2.74 6.22 10.17
C GLU A 93 2.79 6.68 8.69
N VAL A 94 1.76 6.34 7.92
CA VAL A 94 1.60 6.72 6.50
C VAL A 94 0.19 7.25 6.23
N GLU A 95 0.07 8.17 5.27
CA GLU A 95 -1.17 8.84 4.85
C GLU A 95 -1.40 8.79 3.32
#